data_AF-A0A2E9E1J6-F1
#
_entry.id   AF-A0A2E9E1J6-F1
#
_cell.length_a   1.000
_cell.length_b   1.000
_cell.length_c   1.000
_cell.angle_alpha   90.00
_cell.angle_beta   90.00
_cell.angle_gamma   90.00
#
_symmetry.space_group_name_H-M   'P 1'
#
loop_
_entity.id
_entity.type
_entity.pdbx_description
1 polymer ?
#
loop_
_entity_poly.entity_id
_entity_poly.type
_entity_poly.pdbx_seq_one_letter_code
_entity_poly.pdbx_strand_id
1 'polypeptide(L)'
;TPGFEVPRVKKIVILDLTEKTHGNAAGIGSAHVITHRLLRRVDFASTYANMVTATALEGARVPIPMKTAEDAVRLAVKTLIGVEPEDARIVRIRNTLSLGEIEVSEPILKDLQGDSRMEVLSQPGKISFEDAA
;
A
#
# COMPACT_ATOMS: atom_id res chain seq x y z
N THR A 1 -4.43 18.79 6.10
CA THR A 1 -4.06 19.66 7.23
C THR A 1 -3.08 20.70 6.73
N PRO A 2 -3.24 21.99 7.06
CA PRO A 2 -2.27 23.01 6.65
C PRO A 2 -0.85 22.57 7.06
N GLY A 3 0.10 22.59 6.12
CA GLY A 3 1.50 22.20 6.36
C GLY A 3 1.83 20.71 6.16
N PHE A 4 0.88 19.85 5.78
CA PHE A 4 1.14 18.47 5.39
C PHE A 4 0.81 18.27 3.90
N GLU A 5 1.84 18.23 3.05
CA GLU A 5 1.69 17.77 1.67
C GLU A 5 1.66 16.24 1.66
N VAL A 6 0.47 15.69 1.44
CA VAL A 6 0.31 14.24 1.26
C VAL A 6 0.44 13.90 -0.22
N PRO A 7 1.14 12.81 -0.58
CA PRO A 7 1.20 12.36 -1.96
C PRO A 7 -0.22 12.07 -2.46
N ARG A 8 -0.54 12.56 -3.67
CA ARG A 8 -1.85 12.34 -4.29
C ARG A 8 -1.92 10.92 -4.85
N VAL A 9 -2.42 10.00 -4.03
CA VAL A 9 -2.55 8.58 -4.40
C VAL A 9 -4.01 8.25 -4.74
N LYS A 10 -4.24 7.65 -5.91
CA LYS A 10 -5.60 7.24 -6.35
C LYS A 10 -6.08 5.95 -5.69
N LYS A 11 -5.16 5.00 -5.43
CA LYS A 11 -5.44 3.68 -4.86
C LYS A 11 -4.33 3.26 -3.92
N ILE A 12 -4.69 2.73 -2.76
CA ILE A 12 -3.77 2.20 -1.76
C ILE A 12 -4.09 0.72 -1.58
N VAL A 13 -3.06 -0.11 -1.67
CA VAL A 13 -3.12 -1.55 -1.45
C VAL A 13 -2.22 -1.90 -0.27
N ILE A 14 -2.73 -2.62 0.73
CA ILE A 14 -1.91 -3.13 1.84
C ILE A 14 -1.88 -4.65 1.76
N LEU A 15 -0.68 -5.20 1.62
CA LEU A 15 -0.48 -6.62 1.32
C LEU A 15 -0.45 -7.50 2.57
N ASP A 16 0.15 -7.02 3.66
CA ASP A 16 0.21 -7.74 4.94
C ASP A 16 0.58 -6.82 6.12
N LEU A 17 0.54 -7.37 7.33
CA LEU A 17 1.08 -6.79 8.55
C LEU A 17 2.46 -7.39 8.87
N THR A 18 3.33 -6.59 9.47
CA THR A 18 4.59 -7.10 10.04
C THR A 18 4.36 -7.61 11.46
N GLU A 19 5.18 -8.55 11.95
CA GLU A 19 5.08 -9.07 13.33
C GLU A 19 5.11 -7.95 14.39
N LYS A 20 5.87 -6.88 14.13
CA LYS A 20 6.00 -5.71 15.02
C LYS A 20 4.68 -4.95 15.23
N THR A 21 3.68 -5.16 14.38
CA THR A 21 2.35 -4.56 14.55
C THR A 21 1.53 -5.24 15.64
N HIS A 22 1.88 -6.49 16.02
CA HIS A 22 1.08 -7.32 16.90
C HIS A 22 -0.38 -7.45 16.45
N GLY A 23 -0.62 -7.43 15.13
CA GLY A 23 -1.97 -7.50 14.54
C GLY A 23 -2.73 -6.17 14.56
N ASN A 24 -2.18 -5.11 15.15
CA ASN A 24 -2.82 -3.80 15.18
C ASN A 24 -2.76 -3.15 13.79
N ALA A 25 -3.93 -2.97 13.18
CA ALA A 25 -4.08 -2.41 11.84
C ALA A 25 -4.72 -1.02 11.87
N ALA A 26 -4.42 -0.22 12.90
CA ALA A 26 -4.85 1.18 12.99
C ALA A 26 -4.56 1.94 11.69
N GLY A 27 -5.59 2.51 11.08
CA GLY A 27 -5.50 3.24 9.81
C GLY A 27 -5.67 2.38 8.55
N ILE A 28 -5.97 1.08 8.67
CA ILE A 28 -6.25 0.18 7.53
C ILE A 28 -7.38 0.71 6.64
N GLY A 29 -8.34 1.45 7.20
CA GLY A 29 -9.45 2.04 6.45
C GLY A 29 -9.05 3.10 5.42
N SER A 30 -7.80 3.57 5.42
CA SER A 30 -7.25 4.42 4.35
C SER A 30 -6.95 3.65 3.06
N ALA A 31 -6.86 2.32 3.13
CA ALA A 31 -6.63 1.47 1.98
C ALA A 31 -7.93 1.23 1.18
N HIS A 32 -7.75 0.88 -0.10
CA HIS A 32 -8.84 0.53 -0.98
C HIS A 32 -8.98 -0.98 -1.11
N VAL A 33 -7.84 -1.68 -1.15
CA VAL A 33 -7.76 -3.13 -1.33
C VAL A 33 -6.76 -3.70 -0.33
N ILE A 34 -7.07 -4.85 0.24
CA ILE A 34 -6.17 -5.62 1.11
C ILE A 34 -6.14 -7.09 0.65
N THR A 35 -5.34 -7.91 1.32
CA THR A 35 -5.38 -9.36 1.12
C THR A 35 -6.23 -10.06 2.19
N HIS A 36 -6.78 -11.23 1.87
CA HIS A 36 -7.42 -12.10 2.87
C HIS A 36 -6.45 -12.51 3.98
N ARG A 37 -5.17 -12.72 3.65
CA ARG A 37 -4.14 -13.02 4.65
C ARG A 37 -4.01 -11.89 5.68
N LEU A 38 -3.89 -10.64 5.21
CA LEU A 38 -3.84 -9.47 6.09
C LEU A 38 -5.09 -9.44 6.99
N LEU A 39 -6.29 -9.54 6.41
CA LEU A 39 -7.55 -9.47 7.15
C LEU A 39 -7.63 -10.50 8.28
N ARG A 40 -7.15 -11.72 8.05
CA ARG A 40 -7.13 -12.80 9.07
C ARG A 40 -6.16 -12.53 10.22
N ARG A 41 -5.15 -11.68 10.02
CA ARG A 41 -4.13 -11.33 11.02
C ARG A 41 -4.47 -10.09 11.83
N VAL A 42 -5.54 -9.38 11.49
CA VAL A 42 -5.94 -8.15 12.20
C VAL A 42 -6.46 -8.53 13.59
N ASP A 43 -5.85 -7.94 14.62
CA ASP A 43 -6.44 -7.84 15.96
C ASP A 43 -7.39 -6.64 15.98
N PHE A 44 -8.67 -6.93 15.81
CA PHE A 44 -9.70 -5.90 15.82
C PHE A 44 -9.89 -5.25 17.19
N ALA A 45 -9.63 -5.95 18.30
CA ALA A 45 -9.77 -5.35 19.62
C ALA A 45 -8.75 -4.21 19.80
N SER A 46 -7.47 -4.49 19.51
CA SER A 46 -6.39 -3.50 19.55
C SER A 46 -6.60 -2.38 18.52
N THR A 47 -7.01 -2.74 17.31
CA THR A 47 -7.28 -1.78 16.23
C THR A 47 -8.43 -0.83 16.62
N TYR A 48 -9.55 -1.35 17.13
CA TYR A 48 -10.70 -0.55 17.54
C TYR A 48 -10.40 0.31 18.76
N ALA A 49 -9.69 -0.22 19.77
CA ALA A 49 -9.28 0.56 20.93
C ALA A 49 -8.48 1.81 20.52
N ASN A 50 -7.54 1.66 19.59
CA ASN A 50 -6.77 2.78 19.05
C ASN A 50 -7.65 3.77 18.28
N MET A 51 -8.53 3.30 17.39
CA MET A 51 -9.36 4.19 16.58
C MET A 51 -10.44 4.90 17.37
N VAL A 52 -11.01 4.26 18.41
CA VAL A 52 -11.95 4.89 19.35
C VAL A 52 -11.24 5.96 20.17
N THR A 53 -10.07 5.66 20.73
CA THR A 53 -9.27 6.63 21.51
C THR A 53 -8.87 7.84 20.65
N ALA A 54 -8.55 7.61 19.37
CA ALA A 54 -8.23 8.67 18.41
C ALA A 54 -9.47 9.38 17.85
N THR A 55 -10.69 8.99 18.21
CA THR A 55 -11.96 9.48 17.61
C THR A 55 -12.04 9.34 16.09
N ALA A 56 -11.29 8.38 15.53
CA ALA A 56 -11.07 8.20 14.09
C ALA A 56 -11.58 6.83 13.60
N LEU A 57 -12.88 6.56 13.78
CA LEU A 57 -13.51 5.26 13.47
C LEU A 57 -13.28 4.81 12.02
N GLU A 58 -13.18 5.76 11.09
CA GLU A 58 -12.85 5.56 9.68
C GLU A 58 -11.59 4.71 9.48
N GLY A 59 -10.59 4.86 10.36
CA GLY A 59 -9.32 4.13 10.28
C GLY A 59 -9.44 2.62 10.55
N ALA A 60 -10.58 2.15 11.06
CA ALA A 60 -10.88 0.74 11.30
C ALA A 60 -11.78 0.10 10.23
N ARG A 61 -12.22 0.83 9.20
CA ARG A 61 -13.04 0.28 8.12
C ARG A 61 -12.28 -0.82 7.38
N VAL A 62 -12.96 -1.92 7.07
CA VAL A 62 -12.38 -3.05 6.33
C VAL A 62 -12.42 -2.75 4.82
N PRO A 63 -11.26 -2.64 4.14
CA PRO A 63 -11.19 -2.50 2.68
C PRO A 63 -11.53 -3.81 1.96
N ILE A 64 -11.62 -3.79 0.63
CA ILE A 64 -11.95 -4.98 -0.17
C ILE A 64 -10.82 -6.01 -0.05
N PRO A 65 -11.06 -7.22 0.50
CA PRO A 65 -10.04 -8.25 0.58
C PRO A 65 -10.00 -9.08 -0.71
N MET A 66 -8.80 -9.26 -1.26
CA MET A 66 -8.52 -10.13 -2.40
C MET A 66 -7.74 -11.37 -1.96
N LYS A 67 -7.85 -12.46 -2.73
CA LYS A 67 -7.25 -13.75 -2.38
C LYS A 67 -5.73 -13.70 -2.35
N THR A 68 -5.12 -13.07 -3.34
CA THR A 68 -3.67 -12.96 -3.49
C THR A 68 -3.25 -11.50 -3.52
N ALA A 69 -1.96 -11.25 -3.27
CA ALA A 69 -1.38 -9.93 -3.44
C ALA A 69 -1.44 -9.47 -4.91
N GLU A 70 -1.27 -10.41 -5.85
CA GLU A 70 -1.41 -10.13 -7.28
C GLU A 70 -2.82 -9.65 -7.62
N ASP A 71 -3.86 -10.34 -7.14
CA ASP A 71 -5.25 -9.96 -7.37
C ASP A 71 -5.60 -8.61 -6.71
N ALA A 72 -5.01 -8.34 -5.54
CA ALA A 72 -5.17 -7.06 -4.85
C ALA A 72 -4.65 -5.89 -5.69
N VAL A 73 -3.45 -6.04 -6.25
CA VAL A 73 -2.84 -5.02 -7.12
C VAL A 73 -3.59 -4.91 -8.45
N ARG A 74 -3.97 -6.04 -9.07
CA ARG A 74 -4.78 -6.05 -10.30
C ARG A 74 -6.11 -5.32 -10.12
N LEU A 75 -6.82 -5.53 -9.01
CA LEU A 75 -8.07 -4.82 -8.74
C LEU A 75 -7.84 -3.31 -8.60
N ALA A 76 -6.78 -2.90 -7.89
CA ALA A 76 -6.43 -1.50 -7.74
C ALA A 76 -6.14 -0.84 -9.09
N VAL A 77 -5.31 -1.46 -9.94
CA VAL A 77 -4.98 -0.97 -11.29
C VAL A 77 -6.23 -0.94 -12.18
N LYS A 78 -7.03 -2.02 -12.19
CA LYS A 78 -8.26 -2.12 -13.00
C LYS A 78 -9.28 -1.02 -12.69
N THR A 79 -9.27 -0.49 -11.47
CA THR A 79 -10.19 0.55 -11.01
C THR A 79 -9.62 1.97 -11.10
N LEU A 80 -8.46 2.14 -11.77
CA LEU A 80 -7.96 3.46 -12.15
C LEU A 80 -8.72 3.95 -13.39
N ILE A 81 -9.56 4.97 -13.19
CA ILE A 81 -10.32 5.58 -14.29
C ILE A 81 -9.37 6.36 -15.19
N GLY A 82 -9.41 6.05 -16.50
CA GLY A 82 -8.66 6.76 -17.54
C GLY A 82 -7.15 6.53 -17.48
N VAL A 83 -6.70 5.39 -16.97
CA VAL A 83 -5.29 4.99 -16.94
C VAL A 83 -5.20 3.56 -17.44
N GLU A 84 -4.46 3.34 -18.53
CA GLU A 84 -4.15 1.99 -19.00
C GLU A 84 -3.16 1.31 -18.04
N PRO A 85 -3.21 -0.02 -17.86
CA PRO A 85 -2.35 -0.73 -16.92
C PRO A 85 -0.84 -0.45 -17.09
N GLU A 86 -0.36 -0.31 -18.31
CA GLU A 86 1.02 0.01 -18.68
C GLU A 86 1.45 1.43 -18.28
N ASP A 87 0.50 2.36 -18.20
CA ASP A 87 0.74 3.75 -17.80
C ASP A 87 0.56 3.95 -16.28
N ALA A 88 0.23 2.89 -15.55
CA ALA A 88 0.00 2.96 -14.12
C ALA A 88 1.29 3.38 -13.39
N ARG A 89 1.22 4.53 -12.71
CA ARG A 89 2.26 5.05 -11.83
C ARG A 89 2.10 4.42 -10.44
N ILE A 90 2.96 3.47 -10.12
CA ILE A 90 2.88 2.66 -8.89
C ILE A 90 4.17 2.85 -8.09
N VAL A 91 4.01 3.09 -6.80
CA VAL A 91 5.09 3.03 -5.82
C VAL A 91 4.76 1.93 -4.83
N ARG A 92 5.71 1.01 -4.60
CA ARG A 92 5.63 -0.02 -3.57
C ARG A 92 6.72 0.24 -2.54
N ILE A 93 6.31 0.25 -1.27
CA ILE A 93 7.20 0.41 -0.13
C ILE A 93 7.07 -0.82 0.76
N ARG A 94 8.15 -1.18 1.46
CA ARG A 94 8.11 -2.28 2.43
C ARG A 94 7.19 -1.97 3.60
N ASN A 95 7.34 -0.78 4.18
CA ASN A 95 6.50 -0.23 5.23
C ASN A 95 6.79 1.27 5.41
N THR A 96 5.93 1.97 6.15
CA THR A 96 6.02 3.41 6.38
C THR A 96 7.22 3.85 7.24
N LEU A 97 7.89 2.92 7.93
CA LEU A 97 9.07 3.19 8.75
C LEU A 97 10.39 2.99 7.99
N SER A 98 10.35 2.48 6.75
CA SER A 98 11.54 2.15 5.96
C SER A 98 11.33 2.63 4.52
N LEU A 99 11.56 3.93 4.29
CA LEU A 99 11.40 4.60 3.00
C LEU A 99 12.72 4.84 2.24
N GLY A 100 13.85 4.34 2.74
CA GLY A 100 15.15 4.50 2.08
C GLY A 100 15.26 3.69 0.77
N GLU A 101 14.47 2.62 0.65
CA GLU A 101 14.37 1.79 -0.55
C GLU A 101 12.90 1.65 -0.92
N ILE A 102 12.58 2.00 -2.17
CA ILE A 102 11.23 1.89 -2.73
C ILE A 102 11.31 1.26 -4.12
N GLU A 103 10.24 0.57 -4.51
CA GLU A 103 10.06 0.05 -5.86
C GLU A 103 9.09 0.97 -6.60
N VAL A 104 9.37 1.24 -7.87
CA VAL A 104 8.55 2.11 -8.70
C VAL A 104 8.28 1.45 -10.05
N SER A 105 7.11 1.72 -10.64
CA SER A 105 6.81 1.26 -11.99
C SER A 105 7.65 2.00 -13.05
N GLU A 106 7.80 1.39 -14.22
CA GLU A 106 8.58 1.97 -15.34
C GLU A 106 8.16 3.39 -15.72
N PRO A 107 6.86 3.77 -15.74
CA PRO A 107 6.47 5.16 -15.98
C PRO A 107 7.09 6.15 -14.98
N ILE A 108 7.16 5.79 -13.69
CA ILE A 108 7.79 6.66 -12.67
C ILE A 108 9.30 6.67 -12.83
N LEU A 109 9.92 5.53 -13.15
CA LEU A 109 11.37 5.45 -13.29
C LEU A 109 11.90 6.45 -14.32
N LYS A 110 11.18 6.65 -15.44
CA LYS A 110 11.53 7.66 -16.46
C LYS A 110 11.55 9.07 -15.90
N ASP A 111 10.62 9.40 -14.99
CA ASP A 111 10.54 10.72 -14.35
C ASP A 111 11.66 10.94 -13.31
N LEU A 112 12.22 9.86 -12.75
CA LEU A 112 13.28 9.92 -11.75
C LEU A 112 14.69 9.96 -12.35
N GLN A 113 14.84 9.73 -13.66
CA GLN A 113 16.15 9.77 -14.32
C GLN A 113 16.77 11.16 -14.18
N GLY A 114 17.88 11.24 -13.43
CA GLY A 114 18.62 12.48 -13.20
C GLY A 114 18.20 13.25 -11.94
N ASP A 115 17.28 12.74 -11.11
CA ASP A 115 17.02 13.33 -9.78
C ASP A 115 18.17 13.00 -8.83
N SER A 116 18.91 14.01 -8.39
CA SER A 116 20.08 13.85 -7.51
C SER A 116 19.75 13.32 -6.11
N ARG A 117 18.47 13.19 -5.76
CA ARG A 117 18.01 12.65 -4.47
C ARG A 117 17.74 11.15 -4.51
N MET A 118 17.78 10.53 -5.70
CA MET A 118 17.42 9.13 -5.91
C MET A 118 18.57 8.39 -6.60
N GLU A 119 18.77 7.14 -6.21
CA GLU A 119 19.71 6.21 -6.84
C GLU A 119 18.95 4.98 -7.35
N VAL A 120 19.20 4.58 -8.59
CA VAL A 120 18.55 3.40 -9.19
C VAL A 120 19.35 2.14 -8.82
N LEU A 121 18.82 1.36 -7.88
CA LEU A 121 19.50 0.16 -7.34
C LEU A 121 19.37 -1.09 -8.22
N SER A 122 18.37 -1.16 -9.10
CA SER A 122 18.13 -2.33 -9.97
C SER A 122 17.38 -1.96 -11.25
N GLN A 123 17.46 -2.82 -12.26
CA GLN A 123 16.71 -2.65 -13.51
C GLN A 123 15.26 -3.12 -13.33
N PRO A 124 14.29 -2.54 -14.08
CA PRO A 124 12.92 -3.01 -14.09
C PRO A 124 12.80 -4.50 -14.37
N GLY A 125 11.93 -5.17 -13.62
CA GLY A 125 11.67 -6.60 -13.75
C GLY A 125 10.23 -6.92 -13.39
N LYS A 126 9.82 -8.17 -13.68
CA LYS A 126 8.50 -8.65 -13.25
C LYS A 126 8.46 -8.70 -11.73
N ILE A 127 7.45 -8.06 -11.16
CA ILE A 127 7.15 -8.20 -9.75
C ILE A 127 6.60 -9.59 -9.49
N SER A 128 7.20 -10.30 -8.55
CA SER A 128 6.62 -11.50 -7.96
C SER A 128 6.04 -11.13 -6.59
N PHE A 129 4.88 -11.70 -6.29
CA PHE A 129 4.33 -11.65 -4.96
C PHE A 129 4.57 -13.01 -4.31
N GLU A 130 5.20 -13.00 -3.14
CA GLU A 130 5.27 -14.18 -2.29
C GLU A 130 3.88 -14.39 -1.66
N ASP A 131 2.99 -14.98 -2.43
CA ASP A 131 1.72 -15.49 -1.92
C ASP A 131 2.02 -16.77 -1.13
N ALA A 132 2.25 -16.65 0.18
CA ALA A 132 2.12 -17.81 1.06
C ALA A 132 0.62 -18.09 1.22
N ALA A 133 0.17 -19.15 0.55
CA ALA A 133 -1.18 -19.71 0.71
C ALA A 133 -1.53 -19.96 2.19
#